data_AF-A0A7C4K7V0-F1
#
_entry.id   AF-A0A7C4K7V0-F1
#
_cell.length_a   1.000
_cell.length_b   1.000
_cell.length_c   1.000
_cell.angle_alpha   90.00
_cell.angle_beta   90.00
_cell.angle_gamma   90.00
#
_symmetry.space_group_name_H-M   'P 1'
#
loop_
_entity.id
_entity.type
_entity.pdbx_description
1 polymer ?
#
loop_
_entity_poly.entity_id
_entity_poly.type
_entity_poly.pdbx_seq_one_letter_code
_entity_poly.pdbx_strand_id
1 'polypeptide(L)'
;MKPGCRMNIHPSRLLRYPSAWRFGLGNLARLYLPLLVLLALMQSAGNGYIAAPTLPFWQQKPILGYFLLTQSLAEELQASGVLNPHQMELARWVARLEAEQLDRLEAESLPIVLDPRLSLEQKRDAIAAMGYNRRVQEISSASSQLLFLVMERGSFARFSDWLRERWQVERRLHGLAAFPWTPAGGSPALLQAPRTYEIFATRYDAGDKYTVALPDMCLKFSNAGNRLCADKGYKINQGYAVFLRYKKSTAAEVWESGPWNVDDNYWSSLNDPQPRRLFADLPTGMPEAQAAYFDGYNGGLDQFGRVVTAPFGIDLARQVSIDIGLKPGNNDWITVSFTWTDGWGKGNQPKAEPAQATGSPATAAPTIAPLLTATPNPDGSVVHEVQPGQAPWSIAVAYGVTLQELYQLNQLSEGAIIRPGDKLLIRPAPPTPTATLTREPSPTLPPTSIRPSATPTPPRDPTATASASPTSLPVAQAPADDPLLLIIGGVFALGALLLLFGTAFRRRS
;
A
#
# COMPACT_ATOMS: atom_id res chain seq x y z
N MET A 1 47.47 74.69 28.86
CA MET A 1 48.01 73.32 28.73
C MET A 1 46.92 72.42 28.17
N LYS A 2 47.15 71.76 27.03
CA LYS A 2 46.40 70.56 26.57
C LYS A 2 46.95 69.31 27.30
N PRO A 3 46.36 68.09 27.23
CA PRO A 3 45.06 67.68 26.67
C PRO A 3 44.29 66.66 27.57
N GLY A 4 43.09 66.26 27.13
CA GLY A 4 42.39 65.05 27.60
C GLY A 4 41.15 64.75 26.76
N CYS A 5 41.34 64.10 25.60
CA CYS A 5 40.31 63.73 24.63
C CYS A 5 39.16 62.89 25.22
N ARG A 6 37.92 63.22 24.85
CA ARG A 6 36.86 62.23 24.57
C ARG A 6 36.16 62.63 23.27
N MET A 7 36.24 61.74 22.29
CA MET A 7 35.56 61.85 21.00
C MET A 7 34.05 61.81 21.20
N ASN A 8 33.38 62.77 20.56
CA ASN A 8 31.94 62.85 20.39
C ASN A 8 31.68 62.64 18.89
N ILE A 9 30.91 61.61 18.52
CA ILE A 9 30.31 61.48 17.18
C ILE A 9 28.87 60.97 17.36
N HIS A 10 27.91 61.86 17.07
CA HIS A 10 26.51 61.57 16.68
C HIS A 10 26.45 61.42 15.13
N PRO A 11 25.36 61.00 14.46
CA PRO A 11 24.06 60.44 14.88
C PRO A 11 23.54 59.27 13.98
N SER A 12 22.32 58.79 14.24
CA SER A 12 21.37 58.18 13.26
C SER A 12 21.67 56.82 12.61
N ARG A 13 20.95 55.77 13.05
CA ARG A 13 20.29 54.78 12.15
C ARG A 13 19.23 53.98 12.91
N LEU A 14 17.97 54.34 12.66
CA LEU A 14 16.79 53.55 12.96
C LEU A 14 16.85 52.24 12.13
N LEU A 15 16.94 51.10 12.80
CA LEU A 15 16.62 49.80 12.22
C LEU A 15 15.39 49.24 12.93
N ARG A 16 14.24 49.40 12.27
CA ARG A 16 13.02 48.63 12.54
C ARG A 16 13.34 47.16 12.27
N TYR A 17 13.17 46.29 13.27
CA TYR A 17 13.11 44.85 13.04
C TYR A 17 11.65 44.41 12.79
N PRO A 18 11.40 43.55 11.79
CA PRO A 18 10.05 43.17 11.37
C PRO A 18 9.40 42.17 12.32
N SER A 19 8.09 42.29 12.46
CA SER A 19 7.15 41.49 13.25
C SER A 19 6.94 40.05 12.75
N ALA A 20 7.99 39.40 12.21
CA ALA A 20 7.92 38.05 11.64
C ALA A 20 8.12 36.92 12.67
N TRP A 21 8.63 37.24 13.88
CA TRP A 21 8.96 36.21 14.89
C TRP A 21 7.79 35.72 15.74
N ARG A 22 6.63 36.39 15.70
CA ARG A 22 5.44 35.97 16.46
C ARG A 22 4.54 34.96 15.72
N PHE A 23 4.79 34.68 14.44
CA PHE A 23 4.01 33.70 13.65
C PHE A 23 4.69 32.32 13.49
N GLY A 24 5.99 32.19 13.78
CA GLY A 24 6.72 30.91 13.62
C GLY A 24 6.66 29.97 14.82
N LEU A 25 6.71 30.51 16.04
CA LEU A 25 6.77 29.70 17.27
C LEU A 25 5.44 29.02 17.61
N GLY A 26 4.30 29.63 17.26
CA GLY A 26 2.97 29.05 17.51
C GLY A 26 2.68 27.80 16.67
N ASN A 27 3.18 27.73 15.44
CA ASN A 27 2.99 26.59 14.56
C ASN A 27 4.02 25.47 14.83
N LEU A 28 5.25 25.83 15.19
CA LEU A 28 6.25 24.85 15.65
C LEU A 28 5.83 24.20 16.98
N ALA A 29 5.30 24.97 17.94
CA ALA A 29 4.76 24.41 19.18
C ALA A 29 3.55 23.48 18.93
N ARG A 30 2.69 23.78 17.95
CA ARG A 30 1.53 22.93 17.61
C ARG A 30 1.91 21.63 16.88
N LEU A 31 3.05 21.59 16.18
CA LEU A 31 3.52 20.40 15.46
C LEU A 31 4.46 19.53 16.30
N TYR A 32 5.36 20.15 17.09
CA TYR A 32 6.39 19.42 17.84
C TYR A 32 5.97 19.05 19.26
N LEU A 33 5.15 19.85 19.94
CA LEU A 33 4.68 19.52 21.29
C LEU A 33 3.87 18.22 21.34
N PRO A 34 2.92 17.94 20.42
CA PRO A 34 2.20 16.67 20.46
C PRO A 34 3.06 15.48 20.01
N LEU A 35 4.05 15.68 19.12
CA LEU A 35 5.04 14.64 18.78
C LEU A 35 5.94 14.30 19.98
N LEU A 36 6.39 15.31 20.72
CA LEU A 36 7.17 15.15 21.95
C LEU A 36 6.33 14.54 23.09
N VAL A 37 5.04 14.89 23.18
CA VAL A 37 4.10 14.26 24.11
C VAL A 37 3.86 12.79 23.73
N LEU A 38 3.73 12.47 22.45
CA LEU A 38 3.59 11.09 21.98
C LEU A 38 4.85 10.27 22.30
N LEU A 39 6.04 10.80 21.99
CA LEU A 39 7.32 10.18 22.35
C LEU A 39 7.48 10.01 23.87
N ALA A 40 7.05 10.99 24.66
CA ALA A 40 7.08 10.92 26.13
C ALA A 40 6.05 9.93 26.70
N LEU A 41 4.86 9.81 26.10
CA LEU A 41 3.84 8.84 26.47
C LEU A 41 4.26 7.40 26.12
N MET A 42 4.98 7.23 25.01
CA MET A 42 5.58 5.93 24.65
C MET A 42 6.69 5.52 25.62
N GLN A 43 7.46 6.47 26.16
CA GLN A 43 8.48 6.20 27.18
C GLN A 43 7.88 5.98 28.58
N SER A 44 6.73 6.59 28.88
CA SER A 44 6.06 6.46 30.19
C SER A 44 5.05 5.31 30.28
N ALA A 45 4.73 4.63 29.17
CA ALA A 45 3.89 3.44 29.15
C ALA A 45 4.40 2.26 30.02
N GLY A 46 5.63 2.38 30.58
CA GLY A 46 6.15 1.49 31.62
C GLY A 46 5.64 1.75 33.04
N ASN A 47 4.96 2.87 33.33
CA ASN A 47 4.51 3.22 34.68
C ASN A 47 3.07 3.77 34.72
N GLY A 48 2.13 2.95 35.19
CA GLY A 48 0.91 3.36 35.90
C GLY A 48 -0.08 4.23 35.12
N TYR A 49 -1.04 3.59 34.45
CA TYR A 49 -2.20 4.21 33.82
C TYR A 49 -3.06 5.01 34.83
N ILE A 50 -3.30 6.30 34.54
CA ILE A 50 -4.39 7.05 35.17
C ILE A 50 -5.70 6.44 34.66
N ALA A 51 -6.54 5.96 35.57
CA ALA A 51 -7.83 5.37 35.25
C ALA A 51 -8.75 6.42 34.58
N ALA A 52 -8.82 6.38 33.25
CA ALA A 52 -9.82 7.11 32.49
C ALA A 52 -11.18 6.40 32.59
N PRO A 53 -12.31 7.14 32.59
CA PRO A 53 -13.65 6.55 32.57
C PRO A 53 -13.77 5.59 31.37
N THR A 54 -14.38 4.41 31.59
CA THR A 54 -14.57 3.29 30.64
C THR A 54 -14.07 3.60 29.23
N LEU A 55 -12.85 3.14 28.96
CA LEU A 55 -12.14 3.37 27.71
C LEU A 55 -13.05 3.06 26.50
N PRO A 56 -13.13 3.96 25.50
CA PRO A 56 -13.96 3.71 24.33
C PRO A 56 -13.55 2.41 23.59
N PHE A 57 -14.52 1.74 22.97
CA PHE A 57 -14.32 0.49 22.18
C PHE A 57 -13.14 0.56 21.18
N TRP A 58 -12.85 1.75 20.66
CA TRP A 58 -11.77 2.01 19.69
C TRP A 58 -10.36 2.04 20.27
N GLN A 59 -10.18 1.71 21.55
CA GLN A 59 -8.85 1.40 22.13
C GLN A 59 -8.46 -0.07 22.03
N GLN A 60 -9.40 -0.95 21.66
CA GLN A 60 -9.13 -2.38 21.51
C GLN A 60 -8.53 -2.71 20.14
N LYS A 61 -8.73 -1.83 19.15
CA LYS A 61 -8.26 -1.98 17.77
C LYS A 61 -7.88 -0.62 17.20
N PRO A 62 -6.82 -0.54 16.38
CA PRO A 62 -6.51 0.67 15.64
C PRO A 62 -7.54 0.89 14.53
N ILE A 63 -8.47 1.82 14.76
CA ILE A 63 -9.54 2.12 13.80
C ILE A 63 -9.47 3.56 13.26
N LEU A 64 -8.57 4.40 13.76
CA LEU A 64 -8.48 5.78 13.29
C LEU A 64 -8.06 5.83 11.83
N GLY A 65 -7.05 5.04 11.46
CA GLY A 65 -6.64 4.87 10.06
C GLY A 65 -7.81 4.47 9.16
N TYR A 66 -8.62 3.49 9.60
CA TYR A 66 -9.78 3.03 8.84
C TYR A 66 -10.80 4.15 8.61
N PHE A 67 -11.22 4.88 9.64
CA PHE A 67 -12.26 5.90 9.46
C PHE A 67 -11.78 7.20 8.82
N LEU A 68 -10.52 7.57 9.02
CA LEU A 68 -10.00 8.88 8.63
C LEU A 68 -9.17 8.86 7.35
N LEU A 69 -8.66 7.69 6.95
CA LEU A 69 -7.89 7.48 5.73
C LEU A 69 -8.65 6.67 4.68
N THR A 70 -9.81 6.09 5.01
CA THR A 70 -10.75 5.62 3.99
C THR A 70 -11.43 6.81 3.34
N GLN A 71 -11.27 7.00 2.03
CA GLN A 71 -11.69 8.23 1.37
C GLN A 71 -13.21 8.46 1.52
N SER A 72 -14.01 7.44 1.23
CA SER A 72 -15.48 7.49 1.35
C SER A 72 -15.96 7.81 2.78
N LEU A 73 -15.41 7.14 3.79
CA LEU A 73 -15.75 7.35 5.21
C LEU A 73 -15.32 8.72 5.72
N ALA A 74 -14.15 9.20 5.31
CA ALA A 74 -13.65 10.50 5.75
C ALA A 74 -14.45 11.66 5.11
N GLU A 75 -14.96 11.48 3.90
CA GLU A 75 -15.90 12.39 3.24
C GLU A 75 -17.26 12.37 3.94
N GLU A 76 -17.75 11.19 4.35
CA GLU A 76 -18.99 11.03 5.15
C GLU A 76 -18.88 11.73 6.52
N LEU A 77 -17.80 11.51 7.26
CA LEU A 77 -17.55 12.18 8.54
C LEU A 77 -17.50 13.70 8.37
N GLN A 78 -16.87 14.20 7.31
CA GLN A 78 -16.84 15.63 7.02
C GLN A 78 -18.25 16.18 6.74
N ALA A 79 -19.07 15.46 5.98
CA ALA A 79 -20.44 15.84 5.67
C ALA A 79 -21.37 15.82 6.91
N SER A 80 -21.09 14.95 7.89
CA SER A 80 -21.87 14.84 9.14
C SER A 80 -21.82 16.09 10.02
N GLY A 81 -20.80 16.95 9.86
CA GLY A 81 -20.57 18.12 10.72
C GLY A 81 -20.11 17.81 12.15
N VAL A 82 -19.83 16.54 12.48
CA VAL A 82 -19.33 16.12 13.80
C VAL A 82 -18.01 16.81 14.14
N LEU A 83 -17.13 16.93 13.14
CA LEU A 83 -15.86 17.64 13.20
C LEU A 83 -15.87 18.84 12.26
N ASN A 84 -15.41 19.99 12.73
CA ASN A 84 -15.10 21.11 11.84
C ASN A 84 -13.81 20.84 11.03
N PRO A 85 -13.50 21.61 9.97
CA PRO A 85 -12.33 21.34 9.11
C PRO A 85 -11.00 21.25 9.87
N HIS A 86 -10.75 22.14 10.83
CA HIS A 86 -9.53 22.11 11.64
C HIS A 86 -9.45 20.86 12.53
N GLN A 87 -10.57 20.45 13.13
CA GLN A 87 -10.65 19.22 13.93
C GLN A 87 -10.46 17.97 13.07
N MET A 88 -11.00 17.96 11.85
CA MET A 88 -10.77 16.90 10.87
C MET A 88 -9.28 16.78 10.51
N GLU A 89 -8.59 17.90 10.29
CA GLU A 89 -7.16 17.91 10.02
C GLU A 89 -6.34 17.34 11.18
N LEU A 90 -6.66 17.74 12.42
CA LEU A 90 -6.03 17.19 13.63
C LEU A 90 -6.28 15.68 13.77
N ALA A 91 -7.52 15.23 13.59
CA ALA A 91 -7.86 13.81 13.67
C ALA A 91 -7.12 12.99 12.60
N ARG A 92 -7.11 13.46 11.35
CA ARG A 92 -6.35 12.82 10.26
C ARG A 92 -4.85 12.81 10.50
N TRP A 93 -4.31 13.85 11.15
CA TRP A 93 -2.91 13.87 11.52
C TRP A 93 -2.58 12.79 12.56
N VAL A 94 -3.40 12.64 13.60
CA VAL A 94 -3.26 11.54 14.57
C VAL A 94 -3.40 10.17 13.90
N ALA A 95 -4.37 10.00 13.00
CA ALA A 95 -4.57 8.75 12.27
C ALA A 95 -3.36 8.38 11.39
N ARG A 96 -2.73 9.36 10.73
CA ARG A 96 -1.49 9.12 9.97
C ARG A 96 -0.33 8.71 10.87
N LEU A 97 -0.19 9.35 12.03
CA LEU A 97 0.84 8.96 12.99
C LEU A 97 0.63 7.55 13.54
N GLU A 98 -0.62 7.15 13.79
CA GLU A 98 -0.97 5.78 14.17
C GLU A 98 -0.57 4.81 13.06
N ALA A 99 -1.03 5.07 11.82
CA ALA A 99 -0.73 4.24 10.65
C ALA A 99 0.79 4.09 10.42
N GLU A 100 1.55 5.18 10.42
CA GLU A 100 3.01 5.15 10.24
C GLU A 100 3.74 4.32 11.32
N GLN A 101 3.24 4.29 12.54
CA GLN A 101 3.81 3.47 13.61
C GLN A 101 3.46 1.99 13.45
N LEU A 102 2.22 1.68 13.05
CA LEU A 102 1.79 0.33 12.77
C LEU A 102 2.53 -0.23 11.55
N ASP A 103 2.71 0.56 10.49
CA ASP A 103 3.47 0.18 9.30
C ASP A 103 4.94 -0.12 9.64
N ARG A 104 5.56 0.68 10.52
CA ARG A 104 6.93 0.39 11.02
C ARG A 104 6.99 -0.91 11.81
N LEU A 105 6.03 -1.13 12.70
CA LEU A 105 5.95 -2.36 13.49
C LEU A 105 5.72 -3.59 12.60
N GLU A 106 4.90 -3.47 11.57
CA GLU A 106 4.73 -4.48 10.54
C GLU A 106 6.04 -4.72 9.78
N ALA A 107 6.74 -3.67 9.34
CA ALA A 107 8.02 -3.81 8.65
C ALA A 107 9.07 -4.54 9.49
N GLU A 108 9.11 -4.32 10.81
CA GLU A 108 9.97 -5.06 11.74
C GLU A 108 9.67 -6.56 11.79
N SER A 109 8.41 -6.95 11.55
CA SER A 109 8.00 -8.36 11.52
C SER A 109 8.29 -9.06 10.19
N LEU A 110 8.48 -8.31 9.09
CA LEU A 110 8.64 -8.86 7.74
C LEU A 110 9.79 -9.88 7.60
N PRO A 111 10.98 -9.69 8.20
CA PRO A 111 12.05 -10.69 8.15
C PRO A 111 11.65 -12.05 8.75
N ILE A 112 10.75 -12.08 9.73
CA ILE A 112 10.25 -13.32 10.35
C ILE A 112 9.24 -13.97 9.41
N VAL A 113 8.22 -13.20 8.98
CA VAL A 113 7.09 -13.77 8.21
C VAL A 113 7.52 -14.25 6.82
N LEU A 114 8.52 -13.58 6.22
CA LEU A 114 9.04 -13.91 4.90
C LEU A 114 10.20 -14.93 4.92
N ASP A 115 10.70 -15.37 6.08
CA ASP A 115 11.77 -16.37 6.14
C ASP A 115 11.26 -17.73 5.64
N PRO A 116 11.79 -18.27 4.53
CA PRO A 116 11.35 -19.56 4.01
C PRO A 116 11.86 -20.76 4.84
N ARG A 117 12.79 -20.53 5.78
CA ARG A 117 13.37 -21.59 6.62
C ARG A 117 12.56 -21.86 7.88
N LEU A 118 11.67 -20.96 8.26
CA LEU A 118 10.82 -21.09 9.45
C LEU A 118 9.49 -21.76 9.10
N SER A 119 9.05 -22.71 9.92
CA SER A 119 7.68 -23.23 9.88
C SER A 119 6.68 -22.15 10.31
N LEU A 120 5.38 -22.35 10.01
CA LEU A 120 4.34 -21.43 10.44
C LEU A 120 4.29 -21.28 11.98
N GLU A 121 4.48 -22.38 12.71
CA GLU A 121 4.54 -22.39 14.17
C GLU A 121 5.74 -21.59 14.69
N GLN A 122 6.93 -21.80 14.13
CA GLN A 122 8.13 -21.04 14.49
C GLN A 122 7.98 -19.54 14.21
N LYS A 123 7.30 -19.18 13.11
CA LYS A 123 6.97 -17.77 12.81
C LYS A 123 6.06 -17.20 13.89
N ARG A 124 5.00 -17.92 14.29
CA ARG A 124 4.07 -17.49 15.35
C ARG A 124 4.79 -17.29 16.69
N ASP A 125 5.67 -18.20 17.08
CA ASP A 125 6.45 -18.08 18.31
C ASP A 125 7.37 -16.86 18.27
N ALA A 126 8.04 -16.61 17.14
CA ALA A 126 8.89 -15.43 16.97
C ALA A 126 8.10 -14.11 16.99
N ILE A 127 6.91 -14.07 16.36
CA ILE A 127 5.99 -12.93 16.41
C ILE A 127 5.48 -12.67 17.84
N ALA A 128 5.17 -13.72 18.59
CA ALA A 128 4.79 -13.59 19.99
C ALA A 128 5.95 -13.03 20.84
N ALA A 129 7.17 -13.54 20.62
CA ALA A 129 8.37 -13.12 21.33
C ALA A 129 8.75 -11.65 21.08
N MET A 130 8.51 -11.10 19.87
CA MET A 130 8.73 -9.67 19.60
C MET A 130 7.66 -8.75 20.24
N GLY A 131 6.64 -9.31 20.88
CA GLY A 131 5.60 -8.56 21.57
C GLY A 131 4.70 -7.74 20.64
N TYR A 132 4.54 -8.17 19.38
CA TYR A 132 3.82 -7.42 18.34
C TYR A 132 2.46 -6.90 18.82
N ASN A 133 1.61 -7.79 19.33
CA ASN A 133 0.23 -7.47 19.72
C ASN A 133 0.16 -6.48 20.90
N ARG A 134 1.12 -6.55 21.83
CA ARG A 134 1.24 -5.57 22.92
C ARG A 134 1.59 -4.19 22.37
N ARG A 135 2.55 -4.11 21.45
CA ARG A 135 2.99 -2.86 20.83
C ARG A 135 1.88 -2.20 19.99
N VAL A 136 1.03 -2.99 19.32
CA VAL A 136 -0.19 -2.47 18.65
C VAL A 136 -1.12 -1.76 19.66
N GLN A 137 -1.36 -2.37 20.81
CA GLN A 137 -2.21 -1.77 21.86
C GLN A 137 -1.61 -0.48 22.42
N GLU A 138 -0.29 -0.44 22.62
CA GLU A 138 0.44 0.75 23.05
C GLU A 138 0.30 1.90 22.04
N ILE A 139 0.49 1.63 20.74
CA ILE A 139 0.34 2.61 19.64
C ILE A 139 -1.08 3.17 19.61
N SER A 140 -2.10 2.31 19.69
CA SER A 140 -3.50 2.75 19.61
C SER A 140 -3.95 3.53 20.86
N SER A 141 -3.46 3.12 22.03
CA SER A 141 -3.68 3.83 23.29
C SER A 141 -3.05 5.22 23.26
N ALA A 142 -1.81 5.34 22.78
CA ALA A 142 -1.13 6.62 22.64
C ALA A 142 -1.84 7.56 21.67
N SER A 143 -2.32 7.03 20.53
CA SER A 143 -3.09 7.80 19.54
C SER A 143 -4.42 8.32 20.11
N SER A 144 -5.12 7.49 20.90
CA SER A 144 -6.35 7.89 21.59
C SER A 144 -6.11 9.01 22.61
N GLN A 145 -5.04 8.90 23.41
CA GLN A 145 -4.66 9.94 24.38
C GLN A 145 -4.29 11.24 23.69
N LEU A 146 -3.52 11.15 22.59
CA LEU A 146 -3.16 12.32 21.80
C LEU A 146 -4.40 13.02 21.25
N LEU A 147 -5.36 12.24 20.72
CA LEU A 147 -6.60 12.81 20.21
C LEU A 147 -7.38 13.56 21.31
N PHE A 148 -7.44 12.99 22.52
CA PHE A 148 -8.07 13.63 23.68
C PHE A 148 -7.39 14.95 24.06
N LEU A 149 -6.06 15.05 23.92
CA LEU A 149 -5.31 16.26 24.24
C LEU A 149 -5.45 17.37 23.19
N VAL A 150 -5.50 17.01 21.91
CA VAL A 150 -5.56 17.99 20.81
C VAL A 150 -6.98 18.43 20.47
N MET A 151 -8.00 17.69 20.94
CA MET A 151 -9.41 18.02 20.75
C MET A 151 -10.03 18.59 22.02
N GLU A 152 -11.00 19.49 21.86
CA GLU A 152 -11.87 19.90 22.96
C GLU A 152 -12.69 18.71 23.47
N ARG A 153 -12.88 18.60 24.79
CA ARG A 153 -13.60 17.49 25.45
C ARG A 153 -14.95 17.15 24.81
N GLY A 154 -15.76 18.16 24.46
CA GLY A 154 -17.05 17.96 23.82
C GLY A 154 -16.94 17.43 22.38
N SER A 155 -15.93 17.88 21.64
CA SER A 155 -15.68 17.44 20.27
C SER A 155 -15.12 16.01 20.23
N PHE A 156 -14.23 15.67 21.17
CA PHE A 156 -13.73 14.31 21.35
C PHE A 156 -14.86 13.33 21.67
N ALA A 157 -15.81 13.71 22.55
CA ALA A 157 -16.96 12.88 22.88
C ALA A 157 -17.84 12.60 21.65
N ARG A 158 -18.26 13.64 20.91
CA ARG A 158 -19.07 13.48 19.69
C ARG A 158 -18.38 12.63 18.64
N PHE A 159 -17.07 12.82 18.45
CA PHE A 159 -16.30 11.99 17.53
C PHE A 159 -16.23 10.53 17.97
N SER A 160 -16.00 10.28 19.26
CA SER A 160 -15.99 8.94 19.84
C SER A 160 -17.33 8.22 19.67
N ASP A 161 -18.44 8.93 19.83
CA ASP A 161 -19.78 8.38 19.65
C ASP A 161 -20.05 8.07 18.16
N TRP A 162 -19.68 9.00 17.26
CA TRP A 162 -19.77 8.75 15.81
C TRP A 162 -18.96 7.52 15.38
N LEU A 163 -17.71 7.38 15.84
CA LEU A 163 -16.88 6.21 15.55
C LEU A 163 -17.54 4.91 16.03
N ARG A 164 -18.09 4.93 17.25
CA ARG A 164 -18.75 3.75 17.84
C ARG A 164 -19.97 3.31 17.02
N GLU A 165 -20.81 4.27 16.63
CA GLU A 165 -22.02 3.99 15.85
C GLU A 165 -21.67 3.53 14.43
N ARG A 166 -20.75 4.25 13.77
CA ARG A 166 -20.32 3.93 12.41
C ARG A 166 -19.64 2.57 12.34
N TRP A 167 -18.85 2.19 13.34
CA TRP A 167 -18.25 0.85 13.44
C TRP A 167 -19.27 -0.28 13.40
N GLN A 168 -20.42 -0.14 14.07
CA GLN A 168 -21.47 -1.17 14.01
C GLN A 168 -22.06 -1.30 12.60
N VAL A 169 -22.11 -0.22 11.83
CA VAL A 169 -22.52 -0.26 10.43
C VAL A 169 -21.48 -0.99 9.59
N GLU A 170 -20.20 -0.66 9.75
CA GLU A 170 -19.10 -1.29 9.01
C GLU A 170 -19.02 -2.80 9.24
N ARG A 171 -19.20 -3.24 10.49
CA ARG A 171 -19.30 -4.67 10.82
C ARG A 171 -20.46 -5.37 10.11
N ARG A 172 -21.61 -4.71 9.96
CA ARG A 172 -22.75 -5.27 9.24
C ARG A 172 -22.52 -5.35 7.74
N LEU A 173 -21.85 -4.36 7.16
CA LEU A 173 -21.55 -4.30 5.73
C LEU A 173 -20.44 -5.28 5.33
N HIS A 174 -19.40 -5.41 6.16
CA HIS A 174 -18.15 -6.05 5.77
C HIS A 174 -17.74 -7.25 6.63
N GLY A 175 -18.36 -7.46 7.80
CA GLY A 175 -18.06 -8.61 8.67
C GLY A 175 -18.85 -9.87 8.32
N LEU A 176 -20.14 -9.73 7.99
CA LEU A 176 -21.01 -10.91 7.87
C LEU A 176 -20.66 -11.79 6.67
N ALA A 177 -20.32 -13.04 6.97
CA ALA A 177 -20.21 -14.16 6.02
C ALA A 177 -21.50 -14.41 5.19
N ALA A 178 -22.64 -13.84 5.62
CA ALA A 178 -23.97 -14.08 5.08
C ALA A 178 -24.47 -12.99 4.12
N PHE A 179 -23.62 -12.07 3.66
CA PHE A 179 -23.98 -11.24 2.51
C PHE A 179 -23.70 -12.06 1.23
N PRO A 180 -24.72 -12.59 0.52
CA PRO A 180 -24.54 -12.91 -0.88
C PRO A 180 -24.30 -11.57 -1.58
N TRP A 181 -23.03 -11.22 -1.74
CA TRP A 181 -22.62 -10.09 -2.53
C TRP A 181 -23.28 -10.25 -3.90
N THR A 182 -24.26 -9.41 -4.21
CA THR A 182 -24.75 -9.28 -5.57
C THR A 182 -23.57 -8.81 -6.42
N PRO A 183 -23.27 -9.49 -7.54
CA PRO A 183 -22.33 -8.98 -8.53
C PRO A 183 -22.57 -7.49 -8.71
N ALA A 184 -21.50 -6.70 -8.71
CA ALA A 184 -21.58 -5.27 -8.94
C ALA A 184 -22.20 -5.00 -10.33
N GLY A 185 -23.54 -5.00 -10.39
CA GLY A 185 -24.36 -5.00 -11.60
C GLY A 185 -25.02 -6.35 -11.93
N GLY A 186 -26.15 -6.67 -11.29
CA GLY A 186 -27.32 -7.34 -11.92
C GLY A 186 -27.24 -8.82 -12.36
N SER A 187 -28.24 -9.58 -11.91
CA SER A 187 -28.71 -10.92 -12.34
C SER A 187 -27.82 -12.16 -12.08
N PRO A 188 -28.41 -13.31 -11.65
CA PRO A 188 -27.70 -14.58 -11.42
C PRO A 188 -27.29 -15.35 -12.70
N ALA A 189 -27.28 -14.70 -13.86
CA ALA A 189 -27.09 -15.37 -15.14
C ALA A 189 -25.87 -14.82 -15.86
N LEU A 190 -24.73 -15.53 -15.73
CA LEU A 190 -23.85 -15.99 -16.83
C LEU A 190 -22.55 -16.57 -16.23
N LEU A 191 -22.35 -17.88 -16.43
CA LEU A 191 -21.21 -18.72 -16.04
C LEU A 191 -19.90 -18.42 -16.83
N GLN A 192 -19.55 -17.15 -17.07
CA GLN A 192 -18.46 -16.77 -18.00
C GLN A 192 -17.66 -15.51 -17.63
N ALA A 193 -17.66 -15.09 -16.36
CA ALA A 193 -16.89 -13.93 -15.93
C ALA A 193 -15.85 -14.31 -14.86
N PRO A 194 -14.69 -13.63 -14.82
CA PRO A 194 -13.81 -13.66 -13.68
C PRO A 194 -14.59 -13.40 -12.39
N ARG A 195 -14.29 -14.18 -11.34
CA ARG A 195 -14.79 -13.88 -10.00
C ARG A 195 -14.38 -12.47 -9.63
N THR A 196 -15.35 -11.73 -9.11
CA THR A 196 -15.23 -10.31 -8.85
C THR A 196 -15.78 -10.05 -7.46
N TYR A 197 -15.13 -9.19 -6.68
CA TYR A 197 -15.54 -8.87 -5.31
C TYR A 197 -15.26 -7.40 -5.01
N GLU A 198 -15.96 -6.85 -4.01
CA GLU A 198 -15.59 -5.60 -3.38
C GLU A 198 -14.56 -5.88 -2.29
N ILE A 199 -13.36 -5.32 -2.43
CA ILE A 199 -12.20 -5.61 -1.59
C ILE A 199 -11.63 -4.29 -1.08
N PHE A 200 -11.29 -4.23 0.20
CA PHE A 200 -10.63 -3.08 0.78
C PHE A 200 -9.18 -3.00 0.29
N ALA A 201 -8.87 -1.93 -0.44
CA ALA A 201 -7.58 -1.72 -1.06
C ALA A 201 -6.74 -0.70 -0.31
N THR A 202 -5.48 -1.07 -0.13
CA THR A 202 -4.44 -0.23 0.47
C THR A 202 -3.32 0.06 -0.50
N ARG A 203 -2.33 0.81 -0.03
CA ARG A 203 -1.24 1.32 -0.85
C ARG A 203 0.08 0.92 -0.21
N TYR A 204 1.04 0.54 -1.05
CA TYR A 204 2.41 0.31 -0.62
C TYR A 204 3.40 1.01 -1.56
N ASP A 205 4.63 1.15 -1.09
CA ASP A 205 5.73 1.63 -1.92
C ASP A 205 6.36 0.46 -2.68
N ALA A 206 6.01 0.34 -3.96
CA ALA A 206 6.59 -0.65 -4.87
C ALA A 206 7.82 -0.09 -5.62
N GLY A 207 8.29 1.12 -5.26
CA GLY A 207 9.14 1.92 -6.12
C GLY A 207 8.42 2.27 -7.43
N ASP A 208 9.14 2.17 -8.55
CA ASP A 208 8.62 2.48 -9.89
C ASP A 208 7.80 1.32 -10.52
N LYS A 209 7.53 0.25 -9.77
CA LYS A 209 6.82 -0.93 -10.30
C LYS A 209 5.31 -0.70 -10.37
N TYR A 210 4.70 -1.09 -11.49
CA TYR A 210 3.25 -1.09 -11.69
C TYR A 210 2.65 -2.45 -11.36
N THR A 211 2.27 -2.68 -10.11
CA THR A 211 1.83 -4.01 -9.65
C THR A 211 0.89 -3.93 -8.44
N VAL A 212 0.33 -5.08 -8.08
CA VAL A 212 -0.42 -5.29 -6.84
C VAL A 212 0.19 -6.42 -6.01
N ALA A 213 -0.09 -6.42 -4.71
CA ALA A 213 0.08 -7.57 -3.85
C ALA A 213 -1.28 -8.20 -3.54
N LEU A 214 -1.36 -9.52 -3.66
CA LEU A 214 -2.46 -10.33 -3.15
C LEU A 214 -1.94 -11.30 -2.10
N PRO A 215 -2.77 -11.74 -1.14
CA PRO A 215 -2.34 -12.61 -0.05
C PRO A 215 -2.11 -14.08 -0.49
N ASP A 216 -1.48 -14.27 -1.65
CA ASP A 216 -1.16 -15.55 -2.26
C ASP A 216 0.23 -15.51 -2.91
N MET A 217 1.22 -16.08 -2.22
CA MET A 217 2.59 -16.16 -2.71
C MET A 217 2.71 -16.94 -4.02
N CYS A 218 1.78 -17.86 -4.29
CA CYS A 218 1.84 -18.72 -5.46
C CYS A 218 1.61 -17.92 -6.75
N LEU A 219 0.77 -16.88 -6.73
CA LEU A 219 0.59 -15.98 -7.88
C LEU A 219 1.90 -15.26 -8.19
N LYS A 220 2.52 -14.63 -7.17
CA LYS A 220 3.81 -13.93 -7.28
C LYS A 220 4.89 -14.83 -7.86
N PHE A 221 5.11 -15.98 -7.24
CA PHE A 221 6.20 -16.87 -7.64
C PHE A 221 5.95 -17.51 -9.01
N SER A 222 4.70 -17.81 -9.36
CA SER A 222 4.37 -18.34 -10.67
C SER A 222 4.54 -17.30 -11.77
N ASN A 223 4.18 -16.04 -11.54
CA ASN A 223 4.49 -14.93 -12.45
C ASN A 223 6.00 -14.71 -12.61
N ALA A 224 6.78 -14.95 -11.56
CA ALA A 224 8.23 -14.90 -11.60
C ALA A 224 8.91 -16.14 -12.21
N GLY A 225 8.15 -17.08 -12.80
CA GLY A 225 8.71 -18.28 -13.43
C GLY A 225 9.11 -19.40 -12.47
N ASN A 226 8.82 -19.27 -11.18
CA ASN A 226 9.17 -20.27 -10.17
C ASN A 226 8.15 -21.41 -10.15
N ARG A 227 8.62 -22.64 -9.85
CA ARG A 227 7.79 -23.85 -9.79
C ARG A 227 7.24 -24.18 -8.41
N LEU A 228 7.44 -23.32 -7.40
CA LEU A 228 7.10 -23.54 -5.99
C LEU A 228 5.66 -24.03 -5.76
N CYS A 229 4.71 -23.58 -6.59
CA CYS A 229 3.29 -23.94 -6.48
C CYS A 229 2.74 -24.63 -7.74
N ALA A 230 3.61 -25.20 -8.58
CA ALA A 230 3.18 -25.87 -9.82
C ALA A 230 2.31 -27.11 -9.54
N ASP A 231 2.58 -27.81 -8.44
CA ASP A 231 1.79 -28.94 -7.93
C ASP A 231 0.44 -28.50 -7.33
N LYS A 232 0.26 -27.21 -7.03
CA LYS A 232 -0.96 -26.62 -6.45
C LYS A 232 -1.92 -26.03 -7.49
N GLY A 233 -1.75 -26.37 -8.77
CA GLY A 233 -2.61 -25.89 -9.86
C GLY A 233 -2.27 -24.50 -10.41
N TYR A 234 -1.12 -23.93 -10.01
CA TYR A 234 -0.65 -22.66 -10.58
C TYR A 234 0.15 -22.90 -11.85
N LYS A 235 -0.16 -22.13 -12.89
CA LYS A 235 0.53 -22.14 -14.18
C LYS A 235 1.66 -21.12 -14.15
N ILE A 236 2.86 -21.61 -14.42
CA ILE A 236 4.08 -20.80 -14.48
C ILE A 236 3.98 -19.81 -15.64
N ASN A 237 4.36 -18.55 -15.41
CA ASN A 237 4.33 -17.45 -16.39
C ASN A 237 2.95 -17.22 -17.04
N GLN A 238 1.86 -17.48 -16.31
CA GLN A 238 0.51 -17.22 -16.82
C GLN A 238 0.20 -15.72 -16.97
N GLY A 239 0.88 -14.85 -16.21
CA GLY A 239 0.53 -13.43 -16.12
C GLY A 239 -0.72 -13.23 -15.25
N TYR A 240 -0.69 -13.77 -14.03
CA TYR A 240 -1.75 -13.55 -13.04
C TYR A 240 -1.94 -12.05 -12.79
N ALA A 241 -3.08 -11.54 -13.24
CA ALA A 241 -3.42 -10.12 -13.19
C ALA A 241 -4.85 -9.93 -12.67
N VAL A 242 -5.10 -8.79 -12.05
CA VAL A 242 -6.43 -8.36 -11.61
C VAL A 242 -6.92 -7.20 -12.44
N PHE A 243 -8.23 -7.13 -12.65
CA PHE A 243 -8.90 -5.93 -13.14
C PHE A 243 -9.49 -5.17 -11.95
N LEU A 244 -9.15 -3.90 -11.85
CA LEU A 244 -9.48 -3.04 -10.72
C LEU A 244 -10.42 -1.94 -11.18
N ARG A 245 -11.47 -1.66 -10.40
CA ARG A 245 -12.39 -0.55 -10.66
C ARG A 245 -12.76 0.18 -9.37
N TYR A 246 -12.60 1.50 -9.41
CA TYR A 246 -13.07 2.43 -8.38
C TYR A 246 -13.79 3.60 -9.05
N LYS A 247 -13.12 4.74 -9.28
CA LYS A 247 -13.62 5.87 -10.08
C LYS A 247 -13.24 5.75 -11.54
N LYS A 248 -12.10 5.10 -11.78
CA LYS A 248 -11.59 4.64 -13.06
C LYS A 248 -11.27 3.16 -12.95
N SER A 249 -10.81 2.57 -14.04
CA SER A 249 -10.40 1.17 -14.07
C SER A 249 -9.03 1.00 -14.70
N THR A 250 -8.30 -0.01 -14.22
CA THR A 250 -7.02 -0.46 -14.80
C THR A 250 -6.85 -1.95 -14.53
N ALA A 251 -5.83 -2.56 -15.13
CA ALA A 251 -5.40 -3.91 -14.78
C ALA A 251 -3.95 -3.88 -14.30
N ALA A 252 -3.59 -4.76 -13.37
CA ALA A 252 -2.24 -4.85 -12.84
C ALA A 252 -1.88 -6.30 -12.52
N GLU A 253 -0.63 -6.66 -12.77
CA GLU A 253 -0.10 -7.98 -12.46
C GLU A 253 0.26 -8.11 -10.98
N VAL A 254 0.17 -9.35 -10.49
CA VAL A 254 0.51 -9.71 -9.11
C VAL A 254 2.00 -10.04 -9.05
N TRP A 255 2.80 -9.15 -8.46
CA TRP A 255 4.25 -9.36 -8.26
C TRP A 255 4.68 -9.35 -6.80
N GLU A 256 3.76 -9.03 -5.89
CA GLU A 256 4.00 -9.08 -4.46
C GLU A 256 2.98 -9.98 -3.76
N SER A 257 3.31 -10.41 -2.54
CA SER A 257 2.45 -11.24 -1.70
C SER A 257 2.15 -10.50 -0.40
N GLY A 258 0.89 -10.54 0.01
CA GLY A 258 0.34 -9.68 1.06
C GLY A 258 -0.92 -8.98 0.54
N PRO A 259 -1.68 -8.25 1.37
CA PRO A 259 -1.35 -7.85 2.74
C PRO A 259 -1.71 -8.92 3.79
N TRP A 260 -1.06 -8.83 4.97
CA TRP A 260 -1.17 -9.71 6.15
C TRP A 260 -0.80 -11.19 5.96
N ASN A 261 -1.42 -11.83 4.98
CA ASN A 261 -1.31 -13.25 4.70
C ASN A 261 -0.55 -13.48 3.38
N VAL A 262 -0.10 -14.72 3.20
CA VAL A 262 0.54 -15.17 1.95
C VAL A 262 -0.03 -16.49 1.44
N ASP A 263 -0.94 -17.11 2.20
CA ASP A 263 -1.63 -18.35 1.85
C ASP A 263 -3.16 -18.24 1.90
N ASP A 264 -3.69 -17.03 1.74
CA ASP A 264 -5.12 -16.73 1.70
C ASP A 264 -5.61 -16.37 0.29
N ASN A 265 -5.81 -17.38 -0.56
CA ASN A 265 -6.41 -17.21 -1.88
C ASN A 265 -7.94 -17.13 -1.81
N TYR A 266 -8.46 -16.11 -1.11
CA TYR A 266 -9.88 -15.94 -0.75
C TYR A 266 -10.86 -15.95 -1.93
N TRP A 267 -10.41 -15.70 -3.17
CA TRP A 267 -11.23 -15.83 -4.37
C TRP A 267 -11.58 -17.28 -4.75
N SER A 268 -11.03 -18.26 -4.04
CA SER A 268 -11.14 -19.70 -4.35
C SER A 268 -12.03 -20.45 -3.36
N SER A 269 -12.61 -21.55 -3.83
CA SER A 269 -13.38 -22.53 -3.06
C SER A 269 -12.72 -23.91 -3.12
N LEU A 270 -13.17 -24.86 -2.31
CA LEU A 270 -12.64 -26.22 -2.24
C LEU A 270 -12.59 -26.96 -3.59
N ASN A 271 -13.50 -26.64 -4.52
CA ASN A 271 -13.65 -27.35 -5.79
C ASN A 271 -12.97 -26.64 -6.98
N ASP A 272 -12.25 -25.55 -6.73
CA ASP A 272 -11.58 -24.81 -7.80
C ASP A 272 -10.22 -25.41 -8.16
N PRO A 273 -9.68 -25.09 -9.35
CA PRO A 273 -8.34 -25.53 -9.76
C PRO A 273 -7.23 -25.16 -8.77
N GLN A 274 -7.44 -24.12 -7.98
CA GLN A 274 -6.54 -23.67 -6.91
C GLN A 274 -7.36 -23.56 -5.61
N PRO A 275 -7.56 -24.66 -4.85
CA PRO A 275 -8.36 -24.62 -3.63
C PRO A 275 -7.81 -23.63 -2.60
N ARG A 276 -8.70 -23.04 -1.78
CA ARG A 276 -8.29 -22.12 -0.71
C ARG A 276 -7.37 -22.83 0.29
N ARG A 277 -6.15 -22.33 0.49
CA ARG A 277 -5.08 -23.04 1.23
C ARG A 277 -5.19 -22.89 2.75
N LEU A 278 -5.40 -21.67 3.24
CA LEU A 278 -5.75 -21.38 4.63
C LEU A 278 -7.13 -20.74 4.70
N PHE A 279 -7.77 -20.86 5.87
CA PHE A 279 -9.05 -20.19 6.17
C PHE A 279 -10.19 -20.64 5.24
N ALA A 280 -10.19 -21.93 4.86
CA ALA A 280 -11.15 -22.51 3.92
C ALA A 280 -12.60 -22.55 4.44
N ASP A 281 -12.82 -22.31 5.73
CA ASP A 281 -14.12 -22.16 6.37
C ASP A 281 -14.75 -20.78 6.15
N LEU A 282 -13.97 -19.77 5.76
CA LEU A 282 -14.50 -18.47 5.36
C LEU A 282 -15.14 -18.53 3.96
N PRO A 283 -16.23 -17.77 3.72
CA PRO A 283 -16.84 -17.69 2.40
C PRO A 283 -15.86 -17.30 1.29
N THR A 284 -16.10 -17.83 0.09
CA THR A 284 -15.37 -17.39 -1.10
C THR A 284 -15.62 -15.90 -1.35
N GLY A 285 -14.56 -15.15 -1.59
CA GLY A 285 -14.56 -13.70 -1.73
C GLY A 285 -14.30 -12.93 -0.45
N MET A 286 -14.25 -13.59 0.72
CA MET A 286 -13.98 -12.95 2.01
C MET A 286 -12.48 -13.07 2.37
N PRO A 287 -11.68 -11.98 2.30
CA PRO A 287 -10.31 -11.97 2.80
C PRO A 287 -10.29 -12.28 4.30
N GLU A 288 -9.32 -13.05 4.75
CA GLU A 288 -9.20 -13.38 6.17
C GLU A 288 -8.94 -12.15 7.02
N ALA A 289 -8.06 -11.24 6.57
CA ALA A 289 -7.78 -10.00 7.28
C ALA A 289 -9.04 -9.13 7.48
N GLN A 290 -9.96 -9.13 6.51
CA GLN A 290 -11.24 -8.45 6.63
C GLN A 290 -12.10 -9.08 7.75
N ALA A 291 -12.23 -10.41 7.75
CA ALA A 291 -12.98 -11.13 8.77
C ALA A 291 -12.35 -10.98 10.18
N ALA A 292 -11.03 -11.01 10.28
CA ALA A 292 -10.28 -10.79 11.51
C ALA A 292 -10.51 -9.36 12.05
N TYR A 293 -10.48 -8.37 11.15
CA TYR A 293 -10.65 -6.97 11.53
C TYR A 293 -12.06 -6.66 12.03
N PHE A 294 -13.10 -7.04 11.29
CA PHE A 294 -14.48 -6.69 11.65
C PHE A 294 -15.09 -7.63 12.70
N ASP A 295 -14.84 -8.93 12.59
CA ASP A 295 -15.55 -9.94 13.39
C ASP A 295 -14.66 -10.72 14.35
N GLY A 296 -13.35 -10.44 14.36
CA GLY A 296 -12.43 -11.14 15.25
C GLY A 296 -12.24 -12.61 14.87
N TYR A 297 -12.48 -12.95 13.60
CA TYR A 297 -12.08 -14.26 13.06
C TYR A 297 -10.60 -14.53 13.37
N ASN A 298 -10.27 -15.79 13.66
CA ASN A 298 -8.93 -16.20 14.10
C ASN A 298 -8.43 -15.38 15.31
N GLY A 299 -9.32 -14.94 16.20
CA GLY A 299 -8.99 -14.08 17.35
C GLY A 299 -8.63 -12.64 16.96
N GLY A 300 -8.90 -12.22 15.72
CA GLY A 300 -8.46 -10.94 15.15
C GLY A 300 -7.00 -10.95 14.69
N LEU A 301 -6.43 -12.12 14.46
CA LEU A 301 -5.01 -12.31 14.12
C LEU A 301 -4.85 -12.81 12.68
N ASP A 302 -3.77 -12.42 12.02
CA ASP A 302 -3.39 -12.96 10.71
C ASP A 302 -2.81 -14.40 10.82
N GLN A 303 -2.41 -14.97 9.70
CA GLN A 303 -1.83 -16.32 9.67
C GLN A 303 -0.59 -16.49 10.59
N PHE A 304 0.15 -15.41 10.84
CA PHE A 304 1.38 -15.37 11.63
C PHE A 304 1.15 -15.02 13.10
N GLY A 305 -0.09 -14.74 13.52
CA GLY A 305 -0.44 -14.37 14.90
C GLY A 305 -0.32 -12.88 15.22
N ARG A 306 -0.14 -12.03 14.20
CA ARG A 306 -0.14 -10.56 14.36
C ARG A 306 -1.58 -10.06 14.41
N VAL A 307 -1.89 -9.11 15.29
CA VAL A 307 -3.18 -8.41 15.28
C VAL A 307 -3.35 -7.72 13.94
N VAL A 308 -4.44 -8.03 13.24
CA VAL A 308 -4.81 -7.35 11.99
C VAL A 308 -5.25 -5.93 12.32
N THR A 309 -4.53 -4.94 11.78
CA THR A 309 -4.76 -3.52 12.12
C THR A 309 -5.69 -2.81 11.14
N ALA A 310 -6.00 -3.43 10.01
CA ALA A 310 -7.00 -2.96 9.05
C ALA A 310 -7.37 -4.07 8.05
N PRO A 311 -8.54 -3.99 7.38
CA PRO A 311 -9.15 -5.12 6.66
C PRO A 311 -8.54 -5.33 5.27
N PHE A 312 -7.22 -5.26 5.14
CA PHE A 312 -6.54 -5.22 3.85
C PHE A 312 -6.78 -6.52 3.06
N GLY A 313 -7.34 -6.42 1.86
CA GLY A 313 -7.52 -7.57 0.96
C GLY A 313 -6.68 -7.50 -0.31
N ILE A 314 -6.10 -6.34 -0.62
CA ILE A 314 -5.19 -6.11 -1.74
C ILE A 314 -4.34 -4.86 -1.48
N ASP A 315 -3.05 -4.91 -1.81
CA ASP A 315 -2.17 -3.75 -1.81
C ASP A 315 -1.88 -3.28 -3.23
N LEU A 316 -2.02 -1.98 -3.47
CA LEU A 316 -1.79 -1.36 -4.77
C LEU A 316 -0.47 -0.59 -4.76
N ALA A 317 0.35 -0.77 -5.79
CA ALA A 317 1.44 0.15 -6.04
C ALA A 317 0.91 1.58 -6.21
N ARG A 318 1.73 2.56 -5.84
CA ARG A 318 1.37 3.98 -5.87
C ARG A 318 0.68 4.40 -7.18
N GLN A 319 1.24 4.03 -8.33
CA GLN A 319 0.68 4.44 -9.62
C GLN A 319 -0.64 3.73 -9.93
N VAL A 320 -0.76 2.43 -9.63
CA VAL A 320 -2.01 1.67 -9.81
C VAL A 320 -3.17 2.32 -9.07
N SER A 321 -2.94 2.72 -7.81
CA SER A 321 -3.96 3.39 -7.00
C SER A 321 -4.37 4.76 -7.58
N ILE A 322 -3.42 5.53 -8.13
CA ILE A 322 -3.70 6.83 -8.76
C ILE A 322 -4.54 6.64 -10.03
N ASP A 323 -4.22 5.64 -10.83
CA ASP A 323 -4.88 5.38 -12.11
C ASP A 323 -6.35 4.99 -11.95
N ILE A 324 -6.70 4.24 -10.89
CA ILE A 324 -8.10 3.93 -10.56
C ILE A 324 -8.83 5.09 -9.86
N GLY A 325 -8.11 6.15 -9.49
CA GLY A 325 -8.65 7.38 -8.91
C GLY A 325 -8.64 7.45 -7.38
N LEU A 326 -7.82 6.64 -6.69
CA LEU A 326 -7.59 6.79 -5.25
C LEU A 326 -6.57 7.90 -4.97
N LYS A 327 -6.94 8.83 -4.09
CA LYS A 327 -6.06 9.93 -3.69
C LYS A 327 -4.83 9.41 -2.92
N PRO A 328 -3.63 9.99 -3.12
CA PRO A 328 -2.45 9.71 -2.29
C PRO A 328 -2.77 9.73 -0.80
N GLY A 329 -2.32 8.70 -0.08
CA GLY A 329 -2.53 8.55 1.36
C GLY A 329 -3.96 8.18 1.78
N ASN A 330 -4.83 7.78 0.85
CA ASN A 330 -6.16 7.25 1.15
C ASN A 330 -6.29 5.80 0.69
N ASN A 331 -7.10 5.06 1.42
CA ASN A 331 -7.55 3.70 1.14
C ASN A 331 -9.05 3.75 0.78
N ASP A 332 -9.59 2.72 0.15
CA ASP A 332 -11.04 2.59 -0.03
C ASP A 332 -11.42 1.17 -0.47
N TRP A 333 -12.72 0.90 -0.45
CA TRP A 333 -13.29 -0.29 -1.08
C TRP A 333 -13.30 -0.13 -2.61
N ILE A 334 -12.79 -1.15 -3.30
CA ILE A 334 -12.75 -1.18 -4.78
C ILE A 334 -13.30 -2.51 -5.29
N THR A 335 -13.76 -2.53 -6.55
CA THR A 335 -14.08 -3.77 -7.23
C THR A 335 -12.80 -4.41 -7.79
N VAL A 336 -12.55 -5.68 -7.48
CA VAL A 336 -11.41 -6.48 -7.96
C VAL A 336 -11.93 -7.70 -8.69
N SER A 337 -11.48 -7.91 -9.92
CA SER A 337 -11.79 -9.10 -10.74
C SER A 337 -10.53 -9.95 -10.94
N PHE A 338 -10.60 -11.23 -10.57
CA PHE A 338 -9.46 -12.17 -10.60
C PHE A 338 -9.41 -12.87 -11.96
N THR A 339 -8.72 -12.29 -12.94
CA THR A 339 -8.88 -12.64 -14.36
C THR A 339 -8.65 -14.12 -14.71
N TRP A 340 -7.78 -14.81 -13.98
CA TRP A 340 -7.47 -16.23 -14.17
C TRP A 340 -8.56 -17.19 -13.68
N THR A 341 -9.55 -16.67 -12.95
CA THR A 341 -10.71 -17.44 -12.46
C THR A 341 -11.83 -17.52 -13.49
N ASP A 342 -11.63 -16.96 -14.68
CA ASP A 342 -12.59 -17.10 -15.76
C ASP A 342 -12.84 -18.58 -16.08
N GLY A 343 -14.12 -18.94 -16.17
CA GLY A 343 -14.58 -20.32 -16.36
C GLY A 343 -14.40 -21.27 -15.17
N TRP A 344 -13.93 -20.80 -14.00
CA TRP A 344 -13.93 -21.62 -12.77
C TRP A 344 -15.37 -21.93 -12.32
N GLY A 345 -15.57 -23.10 -11.69
CA GLY A 345 -16.90 -23.59 -11.30
C GLY A 345 -17.66 -24.37 -12.40
N LYS A 346 -17.05 -24.61 -13.56
CA LYS A 346 -17.57 -25.51 -14.60
C LYS A 346 -17.34 -26.98 -14.23
N GLY A 347 -18.10 -27.51 -13.27
CA GLY A 347 -18.20 -28.95 -13.02
C GLY A 347 -19.36 -29.57 -13.81
N ASN A 348 -19.11 -30.66 -14.53
CA ASN A 348 -20.06 -31.61 -15.14
C ASN A 348 -21.57 -31.27 -14.96
N GLN A 349 -22.14 -30.52 -15.88
CA GLN A 349 -23.59 -30.55 -16.08
C GLN A 349 -23.90 -31.78 -16.94
N PRO A 350 -24.76 -32.72 -16.52
CA PRO A 350 -25.33 -33.70 -17.43
C PRO A 350 -25.98 -32.95 -18.59
N LYS A 351 -25.67 -33.35 -19.82
CA LYS A 351 -26.24 -32.80 -21.05
C LYS A 351 -27.77 -32.95 -21.00
N ALA A 352 -28.48 -31.90 -20.63
CA ALA A 352 -29.92 -31.79 -20.84
C ALA A 352 -30.18 -31.09 -22.19
N GLU A 353 -30.95 -31.76 -23.03
CA GLU A 353 -31.44 -31.31 -24.33
C GLU A 353 -32.35 -30.06 -24.25
N PRO A 354 -32.56 -29.34 -25.37
CA PRO A 354 -33.04 -27.96 -25.37
C PRO A 354 -34.57 -27.87 -25.36
N ALA A 355 -35.10 -26.94 -24.57
CA ALA A 355 -36.47 -26.43 -24.74
C ALA A 355 -36.44 -24.97 -25.21
N GLN A 356 -36.92 -24.79 -26.45
CA GLN A 356 -37.38 -23.57 -27.12
C GLN A 356 -38.49 -22.87 -26.29
N ALA A 357 -38.82 -21.57 -26.35
CA ALA A 357 -38.36 -20.37 -27.06
C ALA A 357 -39.15 -19.16 -26.50
N THR A 358 -38.93 -18.00 -27.13
CA THR A 358 -39.64 -16.70 -27.04
C THR A 358 -39.10 -15.77 -25.94
N GLY A 359 -38.52 -14.60 -26.18
CA GLY A 359 -38.31 -13.80 -27.39
C GLY A 359 -38.90 -12.39 -27.21
N SER A 360 -38.08 -11.43 -26.78
CA SER A 360 -38.22 -10.00 -27.12
C SER A 360 -36.90 -9.26 -26.84
N PRO A 361 -36.47 -8.28 -27.66
CA PRO A 361 -35.06 -7.91 -27.79
C PRO A 361 -34.66 -6.83 -26.77
N ALA A 362 -33.71 -7.16 -25.90
CA ALA A 362 -33.02 -6.18 -25.08
C ALA A 362 -31.62 -5.92 -25.65
N THR A 363 -31.40 -4.65 -25.99
CA THR A 363 -30.18 -4.01 -26.49
C THR A 363 -28.90 -4.61 -25.88
N ALA A 364 -27.99 -5.03 -26.75
CA ALA A 364 -26.75 -5.74 -26.41
C ALA A 364 -25.84 -4.96 -25.46
N ALA A 365 -25.46 -5.59 -24.35
CA ALA A 365 -24.33 -5.18 -23.51
C ALA A 365 -23.00 -5.39 -24.27
N PRO A 366 -21.97 -4.54 -24.05
CA PRO A 366 -20.71 -4.64 -24.77
C PRO A 366 -20.01 -5.96 -24.41
N THR A 367 -19.81 -6.80 -25.42
CA THR A 367 -19.01 -8.03 -25.33
C THR A 367 -17.54 -7.65 -25.27
N ILE A 368 -16.84 -7.91 -24.16
CA ILE A 368 -15.37 -7.87 -24.14
C ILE A 368 -14.90 -9.22 -24.69
N ALA A 369 -14.48 -9.23 -25.95
CA ALA A 369 -13.86 -10.39 -26.56
C ALA A 369 -12.43 -10.59 -25.99
N PRO A 370 -11.96 -11.85 -25.85
CA PRO A 370 -10.55 -12.10 -25.54
C PRO A 370 -9.67 -11.39 -26.57
N LEU A 371 -8.64 -10.68 -26.11
CA LEU A 371 -7.73 -9.94 -26.98
C LEU A 371 -6.89 -10.94 -27.79
N LEU A 372 -7.36 -11.24 -29.00
CA LEU A 372 -6.65 -12.05 -29.97
C LEU A 372 -5.60 -11.19 -30.67
N THR A 373 -4.36 -11.68 -30.71
CA THR A 373 -3.32 -11.04 -31.51
C THR A 373 -3.58 -11.30 -32.99
N ALA A 374 -3.64 -10.22 -33.76
CA ALA A 374 -3.74 -10.27 -35.22
C ALA A 374 -2.53 -10.99 -35.83
N THR A 375 -2.79 -11.83 -36.82
CA THR A 375 -1.77 -12.43 -37.66
C THR A 375 -1.10 -11.37 -38.53
N PRO A 376 0.19 -11.52 -38.87
CA PRO A 376 0.86 -10.62 -39.82
C PRO A 376 0.11 -10.52 -41.15
N ASN A 377 0.02 -9.30 -41.68
CA ASN A 377 -0.46 -9.01 -43.02
C ASN A 377 0.50 -9.60 -44.07
N PRO A 378 0.09 -9.69 -45.36
CA PRO A 378 0.95 -10.19 -46.44
C PRO A 378 2.28 -9.43 -46.61
N ASP A 379 2.34 -8.18 -46.18
CA ASP A 379 3.54 -7.34 -46.17
C ASP A 379 4.41 -7.51 -44.90
N GLY A 380 4.01 -8.39 -43.98
CA GLY A 380 4.68 -8.64 -42.71
C GLY A 380 4.37 -7.62 -41.60
N SER A 381 3.55 -6.58 -41.88
CA SER A 381 3.07 -5.66 -40.85
C SER A 381 2.04 -6.33 -39.94
N VAL A 382 1.93 -5.87 -38.70
CA VAL A 382 0.87 -6.32 -37.77
C VAL A 382 0.05 -5.10 -37.37
N VAL A 383 -1.25 -5.15 -37.65
CA VAL A 383 -2.21 -4.11 -37.29
C VAL A 383 -3.28 -4.73 -36.40
N HIS A 384 -3.52 -4.13 -35.25
CA HIS A 384 -4.59 -4.52 -34.32
C HIS A 384 -5.77 -3.58 -34.48
N GLU A 385 -6.97 -4.14 -34.65
CA GLU A 385 -8.20 -3.37 -34.56
C GLU A 385 -8.73 -3.42 -33.13
N VAL A 386 -8.78 -2.25 -32.50
CA VAL A 386 -9.19 -2.08 -31.10
C VAL A 386 -10.61 -2.59 -30.92
N GLN A 387 -10.79 -3.54 -30.01
CA GLN A 387 -12.09 -4.07 -29.63
C GLN A 387 -12.66 -3.35 -28.40
N PRO A 388 -13.99 -3.39 -28.18
CA PRO A 388 -14.60 -2.88 -26.96
C PRO A 388 -13.89 -3.37 -25.69
N GLY A 389 -13.49 -2.42 -24.84
CA GLY A 389 -12.83 -2.70 -23.55
C GLY A 389 -11.31 -2.81 -23.58
N GLN A 390 -10.66 -2.65 -24.73
CA GLN A 390 -9.20 -2.65 -24.83
C GLN A 390 -8.59 -1.27 -24.59
N ALA A 391 -7.41 -1.24 -23.97
CA ALA A 391 -6.60 -0.05 -23.75
C ALA A 391 -5.23 -0.19 -24.44
N PRO A 392 -4.50 0.92 -24.70
CA PRO A 392 -3.20 0.86 -25.37
C PRO A 392 -2.21 -0.04 -24.64
N TRP A 393 -2.25 -0.03 -23.31
CA TRP A 393 -1.45 -0.92 -22.47
C TRP A 393 -1.82 -2.41 -22.65
N SER A 394 -3.11 -2.77 -22.65
CA SER A 394 -3.51 -4.19 -22.80
C SER A 394 -3.14 -4.76 -24.17
N ILE A 395 -3.16 -3.90 -25.19
CA ILE A 395 -2.71 -4.23 -26.55
C ILE A 395 -1.19 -4.39 -26.57
N ALA A 396 -0.43 -3.44 -25.99
CA ALA A 396 1.02 -3.50 -25.93
C ALA A 396 1.53 -4.80 -25.28
N VAL A 397 0.94 -5.17 -24.13
CA VAL A 397 1.26 -6.40 -23.40
C VAL A 397 0.98 -7.65 -24.24
N ALA A 398 -0.18 -7.73 -24.89
CA ALA A 398 -0.55 -8.89 -25.68
C ALA A 398 0.38 -9.13 -26.89
N TYR A 399 0.96 -8.07 -27.45
CA TYR A 399 1.88 -8.16 -28.57
C TYR A 399 3.37 -8.15 -28.18
N GLY A 400 3.67 -8.03 -26.88
CA GLY A 400 5.05 -7.95 -26.39
C GLY A 400 5.80 -6.71 -26.87
N VAL A 401 5.10 -5.61 -27.15
CA VAL A 401 5.68 -4.30 -27.51
C VAL A 401 5.62 -3.36 -26.32
N THR A 402 6.51 -2.38 -26.26
CA THR A 402 6.42 -1.37 -25.19
C THR A 402 5.29 -0.37 -25.48
N LEU A 403 4.71 0.21 -24.44
CA LEU A 403 3.66 1.22 -24.60
C LEU A 403 4.19 2.46 -25.35
N GLN A 404 5.44 2.83 -25.08
CA GLN A 404 6.12 3.92 -25.78
C GLN A 404 6.32 3.62 -27.27
N GLU A 405 6.74 2.40 -27.61
CA GLU A 405 6.86 1.95 -29.00
C GLU A 405 5.49 1.95 -29.71
N LEU A 406 4.45 1.45 -29.05
CA LEU A 406 3.08 1.47 -29.59
C LEU A 406 2.60 2.90 -29.86
N TYR A 407 2.90 3.86 -28.97
CA TYR A 407 2.57 5.26 -29.17
C TYR A 407 3.35 5.89 -30.31
N GLN A 408 4.66 5.62 -30.41
CA GLN A 408 5.50 6.12 -31.50
C GLN A 408 5.04 5.60 -32.85
N LEU A 409 4.73 4.31 -32.97
CA LEU A 409 4.24 3.69 -34.20
C LEU A 409 2.92 4.27 -34.68
N ASN A 410 2.08 4.76 -33.76
CA ASN A 410 0.74 5.26 -34.05
C ASN A 410 0.60 6.77 -33.92
N GLN A 411 1.71 7.49 -33.71
CA GLN A 411 1.74 8.94 -33.50
C GLN A 411 0.77 9.40 -32.37
N LEU A 412 0.63 8.57 -31.32
CA LEU A 412 -0.22 8.85 -30.17
C LEU A 412 0.60 9.54 -29.07
N SER A 413 -0.03 10.47 -28.35
CA SER A 413 0.55 11.05 -27.13
C SER A 413 0.37 10.11 -25.94
N GLU A 414 1.22 10.22 -24.92
CA GLU A 414 1.08 9.46 -23.69
C GLU A 414 -0.27 9.79 -23.00
N GLY A 415 -1.10 8.76 -22.76
CA GLY A 415 -2.47 8.92 -22.25
C GLY A 415 -3.54 9.15 -23.32
N ALA A 416 -3.22 8.98 -24.61
CA ALA A 416 -4.21 9.03 -25.68
C ALA A 416 -5.33 8.00 -25.49
N ILE A 417 -6.56 8.42 -25.75
CA ILE A 417 -7.75 7.57 -25.70
C ILE A 417 -7.93 6.89 -27.05
N ILE A 418 -7.85 5.56 -27.07
CA ILE A 418 -8.22 4.73 -28.23
C ILE A 418 -9.68 4.30 -28.12
N ARG A 419 -10.35 4.12 -29.26
CA ARG A 419 -11.76 3.73 -29.37
C ARG A 419 -11.91 2.41 -30.13
N PRO A 420 -12.98 1.64 -29.88
CA PRO A 420 -13.26 0.45 -30.68
C PRO A 420 -13.35 0.77 -32.17
N GLY A 421 -12.71 -0.04 -33.00
CA GLY A 421 -12.55 0.16 -34.45
C GLY A 421 -11.28 0.93 -34.83
N ASP A 422 -10.56 1.53 -33.89
CA ASP A 422 -9.26 2.15 -34.17
C ASP A 422 -8.27 1.08 -34.63
N LYS A 423 -7.43 1.42 -35.62
CA LYS A 423 -6.39 0.53 -36.13
C LYS A 423 -5.04 0.98 -35.61
N LEU A 424 -4.45 0.17 -34.73
CA LEU A 424 -3.12 0.40 -34.18
C LEU A 424 -2.08 -0.44 -34.92
N LEU A 425 -1.10 0.20 -35.53
CA LEU A 425 0.11 -0.42 -36.03
C LEU A 425 0.93 -0.95 -34.85
N ILE A 426 1.05 -2.27 -34.76
CA ILE A 426 1.79 -2.96 -33.71
C ILE A 426 3.22 -3.22 -34.18
N ARG A 427 3.41 -3.55 -35.45
CA ARG A 427 4.72 -3.80 -36.06
C ARG A 427 4.72 -3.34 -37.52
N PRO A 428 5.70 -2.53 -37.96
CA PRO A 428 5.81 -2.13 -39.35
C PRO A 428 6.23 -3.31 -40.24
N ALA A 429 5.95 -3.21 -41.54
CA ALA A 429 6.46 -4.15 -42.53
C ALA A 429 8.00 -4.16 -42.51
N PRO A 430 8.66 -5.33 -42.62
CA PRO A 430 10.10 -5.38 -42.82
C PRO A 430 10.48 -4.56 -44.06
N PRO A 431 11.58 -3.79 -44.04
CA PRO A 431 12.00 -3.07 -45.24
C PRO A 431 12.22 -4.08 -46.36
N THR A 432 11.44 -3.97 -47.44
CA THR A 432 11.75 -4.67 -48.69
C THR A 432 13.16 -4.21 -49.09
N PRO A 433 14.09 -5.11 -49.42
CA PRO A 433 15.37 -4.69 -49.96
C PRO A 433 15.09 -3.89 -51.23
N THR A 434 15.15 -2.56 -51.13
CA THR A 434 15.32 -1.70 -52.29
C THR A 434 16.49 -2.28 -53.05
N ALA A 435 16.26 -2.70 -54.29
CA ALA A 435 17.35 -3.04 -55.19
C ALA A 435 18.26 -1.80 -55.24
N THR A 436 19.36 -1.87 -54.49
CA THR A 436 20.42 -0.87 -54.54
C THR A 436 20.91 -0.87 -55.98
N LEU A 437 20.56 0.18 -56.73
CA LEU A 437 21.23 0.44 -58.00
C LEU A 437 22.71 0.57 -57.67
N THR A 438 23.49 -0.39 -58.17
CA THR A 438 24.95 -0.44 -58.13
C THR A 438 25.50 0.91 -58.55
N ARG A 439 25.96 1.71 -57.59
CA ARG A 439 26.85 2.83 -57.87
C ARG A 439 28.27 2.29 -57.78
N GLU A 440 28.91 2.33 -58.94
CA GLU A 440 30.30 2.04 -59.27
C GLU A 440 31.32 2.51 -58.21
N PRO A 441 32.41 1.75 -57.92
CA PRO A 441 33.35 2.09 -56.86
C PRO A 441 34.34 3.17 -57.30
N SER A 442 34.71 4.07 -56.38
CA SER A 442 35.84 5.00 -56.51
C SER A 442 36.59 5.12 -55.18
N PRO A 443 37.90 5.43 -55.16
CA PRO A 443 38.88 4.66 -54.39
C PRO A 443 39.20 5.17 -52.97
N THR A 444 39.74 4.21 -52.22
CA THR A 444 40.31 4.21 -50.87
C THR A 444 41.35 5.30 -50.59
N LEU A 445 41.33 5.85 -49.36
CA LEU A 445 42.49 6.47 -48.70
C LEU A 445 42.74 5.85 -47.31
N PRO A 446 44.00 5.79 -46.83
CA PRO A 446 44.49 4.86 -45.80
C PRO A 446 44.32 5.33 -44.34
N PRO A 447 44.49 4.44 -43.34
CA PRO A 447 44.28 4.75 -41.92
C PRO A 447 45.54 5.30 -41.23
N THR A 448 45.34 6.25 -40.29
CA THR A 448 46.38 6.78 -39.40
C THR A 448 46.36 6.07 -38.04
N SER A 449 47.57 5.73 -37.62
CA SER A 449 48.05 4.96 -36.46
C SER A 449 47.83 5.60 -35.08
N ILE A 450 47.62 4.77 -34.05
CA ILE A 450 47.98 5.07 -32.66
C ILE A 450 48.69 3.84 -32.06
N ARG A 451 49.86 4.04 -31.45
CA ARG A 451 50.80 3.03 -30.88
C ARG A 451 50.80 3.12 -29.32
N PRO A 452 51.25 2.07 -28.59
CA PRO A 452 50.88 1.75 -27.19
C PRO A 452 52.02 1.90 -26.15
N SER A 453 51.72 1.66 -24.86
CA SER A 453 52.60 1.11 -23.79
C SER A 453 51.86 1.13 -22.43
N ALA A 454 52.00 0.24 -21.43
CA ALA A 454 52.74 -0.99 -21.19
C ALA A 454 52.18 -1.71 -19.93
N THR A 455 52.34 -3.04 -19.85
CA THR A 455 52.14 -3.98 -18.71
C THR A 455 53.33 -3.90 -17.70
N PRO A 456 53.32 -4.47 -16.46
CA PRO A 456 53.41 -5.94 -16.23
C PRO A 456 52.74 -6.55 -14.97
N THR A 457 52.74 -7.89 -15.03
CA THR A 457 52.19 -9.07 -14.31
C THR A 457 52.84 -9.42 -12.91
N PRO A 458 52.70 -10.66 -12.31
CA PRO A 458 52.00 -11.09 -11.07
C PRO A 458 52.99 -11.56 -9.93
N PRO A 459 52.73 -12.47 -8.92
CA PRO A 459 52.30 -13.90 -9.04
C PRO A 459 51.46 -14.54 -7.87
N ARG A 460 51.14 -15.84 -8.10
CA ARG A 460 50.50 -16.96 -7.34
C ARG A 460 51.09 -17.28 -5.94
N ASP A 461 50.61 -18.15 -5.02
CA ASP A 461 49.77 -19.38 -5.01
C ASP A 461 49.35 -19.76 -3.53
N PRO A 462 48.69 -20.92 -3.24
CA PRO A 462 47.76 -21.17 -2.10
C PRO A 462 48.35 -21.99 -0.93
N THR A 463 47.59 -22.21 0.17
CA THR A 463 47.60 -23.43 1.03
C THR A 463 46.44 -23.43 2.05
N ALA A 464 46.01 -24.63 2.44
CA ALA A 464 44.78 -25.04 3.11
C ALA A 464 44.81 -25.14 4.66
N THR A 465 43.61 -25.39 5.22
CA THR A 465 43.28 -26.20 6.42
C THR A 465 43.28 -25.54 7.81
N ALA A 466 42.09 -25.40 8.44
CA ALA A 466 41.66 -26.19 9.63
C ALA A 466 40.52 -25.51 10.44
N SER A 467 39.68 -26.39 11.00
CA SER A 467 38.51 -26.24 11.86
C SER A 467 38.69 -25.47 13.19
N ALA A 468 37.68 -24.70 13.61
CA ALA A 468 36.96 -24.84 14.90
C ALA A 468 35.85 -23.77 15.06
N SER A 469 34.75 -24.14 15.71
CA SER A 469 33.62 -23.31 16.17
C SER A 469 33.51 -23.48 17.70
N PRO A 470 32.64 -22.77 18.46
CA PRO A 470 32.04 -21.43 18.35
C PRO A 470 32.47 -20.55 19.57
N THR A 471 32.04 -19.28 19.70
CA THR A 471 31.71 -18.61 21.00
C THR A 471 31.39 -17.10 20.86
N SER A 472 30.18 -16.74 21.33
CA SER A 472 29.63 -15.49 21.88
C SER A 472 29.81 -14.11 21.20
N LEU A 473 28.65 -13.46 21.00
CA LEU A 473 28.44 -12.03 20.81
C LEU A 473 28.81 -11.22 22.08
N PRO A 474 29.46 -10.03 21.97
CA PRO A 474 29.47 -9.08 23.07
C PRO A 474 28.26 -8.15 23.02
N VAL A 475 27.56 -8.07 24.16
CA VAL A 475 26.60 -7.03 24.50
C VAL A 475 27.33 -5.69 24.56
N ALA A 476 26.95 -4.73 23.72
CA ALA A 476 27.42 -3.35 23.82
C ALA A 476 26.57 -2.58 24.83
N GLN A 477 27.19 -2.18 25.94
CA GLN A 477 26.68 -1.21 26.90
C GLN A 477 26.74 0.20 26.29
N ALA A 478 25.68 0.98 26.48
CA ALA A 478 25.63 2.39 26.08
C ALA A 478 26.49 3.26 27.03
N PRO A 479 27.28 4.22 26.51
CA PRO A 479 27.89 5.25 27.35
C PRO A 479 26.86 6.36 27.60
N ALA A 480 26.65 6.67 28.88
CA ALA A 480 26.01 7.89 29.34
C ALA A 480 26.99 9.05 29.16
N ASP A 481 26.58 10.07 28.40
CA ASP A 481 26.92 11.50 28.52
C ASP A 481 26.46 12.22 27.23
N ASP A 482 25.16 12.44 27.10
CA ASP A 482 24.56 13.22 26.00
C ASP A 482 24.09 14.60 26.53
N PRO A 483 24.60 15.73 26.01
CA PRO A 483 24.20 17.08 26.42
C PRO A 483 22.70 17.38 26.25
N LEU A 484 21.95 16.54 25.54
CA LEU A 484 20.50 16.61 25.40
C LEU A 484 19.75 16.29 26.71
N LEU A 485 20.31 15.44 27.58
CA LEU A 485 19.72 15.09 28.88
C LEU A 485 19.74 16.25 29.90
N LEU A 486 20.73 17.15 29.83
CA LEU A 486 20.80 18.34 30.68
C LEU A 486 19.73 19.38 30.29
N ILE A 487 19.40 19.47 29.00
CA ILE A 487 18.33 20.35 28.50
C ILE A 487 16.96 19.81 28.91
N ILE A 488 16.77 18.48 28.82
CA ILE A 488 15.55 17.80 29.27
C ILE A 488 15.36 18.01 30.79
N GLY A 489 16.41 17.82 31.60
CA GLY A 489 16.35 18.07 33.04
C GLY A 489 16.02 19.52 33.41
N GLY A 490 16.52 20.50 32.66
CA GLY A 490 16.24 21.92 32.88
C GLY A 490 14.79 22.31 32.62
N VAL A 491 14.14 21.71 31.62
CA VAL A 491 12.72 21.97 31.30
C VAL A 491 11.77 21.35 32.33
N PHE A 492 12.10 20.17 32.86
CA PHE A 492 11.33 19.53 33.94
C PHE A 492 11.40 20.33 35.26
N ALA A 493 12.56 20.87 35.61
CA ALA A 493 12.73 21.69 36.81
C ALA A 493 11.90 23.00 36.74
N LEU A 494 11.83 23.64 35.57
CA LEU A 494 11.05 24.86 35.38
C LEU A 494 9.53 24.61 35.42
N GLY A 495 9.08 23.48 34.86
CA GLY A 495 7.67 23.07 34.89
C GLY A 495 7.17 22.72 36.29
N ALA A 496 7.99 22.02 37.08
CA ALA A 496 7.67 21.71 38.48
C ALA A 496 7.60 22.98 39.36
N LEU A 497 8.48 23.95 39.12
CA LEU A 497 8.50 25.22 39.86
C LEU A 497 7.26 26.08 39.57
N LEU A 498 6.78 26.10 38.33
CA LEU A 498 5.57 26.83 37.94
C LEU A 498 4.28 26.20 38.50
N LEU A 499 4.23 24.87 38.64
CA LEU A 499 3.12 24.16 39.29
C LEU A 499 3.07 24.38 40.81
N LEU A 500 4.23 24.47 41.47
CA LEU A 500 4.32 24.80 42.89
C LEU A 500 3.94 26.26 43.18
N PHE A 501 4.32 27.21 42.30
CA PHE A 501 3.89 28.61 42.43
C PHE A 501 2.40 28.81 42.12
N GLY A 502 1.83 28.08 41.15
CA GLY A 502 0.40 28.16 40.82
C GLY A 502 -0.52 27.60 41.91
N THR A 503 -0.08 26.58 42.65
CA THR A 503 -0.84 26.02 43.78
C THR A 503 -0.74 26.87 45.05
N ALA A 504 0.36 27.62 45.24
CA ALA A 504 0.52 28.58 46.33
C ALA A 504 -0.39 29.82 46.18
N PHE A 505 -0.64 30.28 44.94
CA PHE A 505 -1.51 31.43 44.69
C PHE A 505 -3.01 31.11 44.77
N ARG A 506 -3.41 29.86 44.54
CA ARG A 506 -4.82 29.44 44.60
C ARG A 506 -5.37 29.25 46.02
N ARG A 507 -4.52 29.30 47.05
CA ARG A 507 -4.93 29.21 48.47
C ARG A 507 -5.12 30.58 49.16
N ARG A 508 -4.92 31.68 48.43
CA ARG A 508 -5.22 33.05 48.91
C ARG A 508 -5.98 33.81 47.82
N SER A 509 -7.24 33.47 47.63
CA SER A 509 -8.23 34.27 46.89
C SER A 509 -9.61 33.97 47.46
#